data_AF-A0A2H3J601-F1
#
_entry.id   AF-A0A2H3J601-F1
#
_cell.length_a   1.000
_cell.length_b   1.000
_cell.length_c   1.000
_cell.angle_alpha   90.00
_cell.angle_beta   90.00
_cell.angle_gamma   90.00
#
_symmetry.space_group_name_H-M   'P 1'
#
loop_
_entity.id
_entity.type
_entity.pdbx_description
1 polymer ?
#
loop_
_entity_poly.entity_id
_entity_poly.type
_entity_poly.pdbx_seq_one_letter_code
_entity_poly.pdbx_strand_id
1 'polypeptide(L)'
;MATGASSSSASAAAGPPAQPILATGDWTKNLVHLAKTAELKKHALTLQLHTAHILSAHASLDAKNKQMQDLKEQKNKLESERARLLNCLREVNEQRDQADMQEASLTKECTDLRAKIQQITDGEYTAAKHDVDRLRRELGQPPLPSLQATLEDKSAQYLKELRVATERATAVTSGKRPGDDAPLVGADGQPVVKRPRGRPKGKKTDKSRKDGTAAPAPAQGS
;
A
#
# COMPACT_ATOMS: atom_id res chain seq x y z
N MET A 1 41.00 -17.83 -27.05
CA MET A 1 41.29 -17.73 -28.49
C MET A 1 42.56 -16.89 -28.61
N ALA A 2 43.79 -17.40 -28.54
CA ALA A 2 44.48 -18.52 -29.17
C ALA A 2 44.53 -18.42 -30.71
N THR A 3 45.75 -18.57 -31.26
CA THR A 3 46.24 -18.54 -32.67
C THR A 3 46.83 -17.20 -33.12
N GLY A 4 48.03 -17.08 -33.68
CA GLY A 4 49.05 -18.06 -34.05
C GLY A 4 50.34 -17.33 -34.46
N ALA A 5 51.48 -17.91 -34.09
CA ALA A 5 52.81 -17.47 -34.50
C ALA A 5 53.16 -18.08 -35.86
N SER A 6 53.72 -17.25 -36.75
CA SER A 6 54.25 -17.70 -38.05
C SER A 6 55.71 -17.28 -38.15
N SER A 7 56.60 -18.26 -37.96
CA SER A 7 58.04 -18.19 -38.20
C SER A 7 58.35 -18.52 -39.66
N SER A 8 58.97 -17.60 -40.40
CA SER A 8 59.53 -17.85 -41.72
C SER A 8 61.04 -17.57 -41.71
N SER A 9 61.79 -18.67 -41.79
CA SER A 9 63.22 -18.73 -42.06
C SER A 9 63.48 -18.65 -43.57
N ALA A 10 64.33 -17.72 -44.01
CA ALA A 10 64.81 -17.66 -45.38
C ALA A 10 66.34 -17.52 -45.43
N SER A 11 66.92 -18.35 -46.30
CA SER A 11 68.34 -18.67 -46.48
C SER A 11 69.23 -17.49 -46.87
N ALA A 12 70.46 -17.51 -46.34
CA ALA A 12 71.55 -16.61 -46.69
C ALA A 12 72.17 -16.99 -48.05
N ALA A 13 72.20 -16.05 -48.99
CA ALA A 13 73.02 -16.10 -50.20
C ALA A 13 74.25 -15.19 -50.01
N ALA A 14 75.44 -15.75 -50.22
CA ALA A 14 76.72 -15.06 -50.10
C ALA A 14 76.92 -14.08 -51.27
N GLY A 15 76.91 -12.78 -50.97
CA GLY A 15 77.23 -11.69 -51.89
C GLY A 15 78.69 -11.21 -51.81
N PRO A 16 79.16 -10.45 -52.80
CA PRO A 16 80.58 -10.09 -53.04
C PRO A 16 81.23 -9.23 -51.93
N PRO A 17 82.58 -9.12 -51.92
CA PRO A 17 83.34 -8.52 -50.82
C PRO A 17 82.96 -7.06 -50.55
N ALA A 18 82.67 -6.79 -49.27
CA ALA A 18 82.26 -5.51 -48.73
C ALA A 18 83.30 -4.41 -49.00
N GLN A 19 82.97 -3.51 -49.93
CA GLN A 19 83.59 -2.19 -49.94
C GLN A 19 83.16 -1.42 -48.68
N PRO A 20 84.02 -0.54 -48.11
CA PRO A 20 83.64 0.25 -46.95
C PRO A 20 82.52 1.19 -47.36
N ILE A 21 81.29 0.85 -46.97
CA ILE A 21 80.13 1.73 -47.08
C ILE A 21 80.38 2.86 -46.08
N LEU A 22 81.13 3.87 -46.50
CA LEU A 22 81.04 5.20 -45.90
C LEU A 22 79.57 5.58 -45.98
N ALA A 23 78.90 5.62 -44.83
CA ALA A 23 77.53 6.03 -44.70
C ALA A 23 77.40 7.52 -45.05
N THR A 24 77.45 7.85 -46.34
CA THR A 24 77.00 9.11 -46.93
C THR A 24 75.46 9.12 -46.95
N GLY A 25 74.87 8.95 -45.78
CA GLY A 25 73.42 8.93 -45.57
C GLY A 25 73.10 9.60 -44.24
N ASP A 26 72.07 10.44 -44.27
CA ASP A 26 71.58 11.34 -43.23
C ASP A 26 71.05 10.64 -41.96
N TRP A 27 71.86 9.77 -41.34
CA TRP A 27 71.47 8.92 -40.21
C TRP A 27 71.01 9.72 -38.99
N THR A 28 71.61 10.89 -38.77
CA THR A 28 71.22 11.84 -37.72
C THR A 28 69.81 12.37 -37.95
N LYS A 29 69.43 12.71 -39.19
CA LYS A 29 68.05 13.13 -39.51
C LYS A 29 67.06 11.99 -39.32
N ASN A 30 67.42 10.77 -39.71
CA ASN A 30 66.58 9.59 -39.49
C ASN A 30 66.36 9.30 -38.00
N LEU A 31 67.40 9.45 -37.17
CA LEU A 31 67.29 9.28 -35.72
C LEU A 31 66.38 10.35 -35.10
N VAL A 32 66.56 11.62 -35.48
CA VAL A 32 65.69 12.72 -35.01
C VAL A 32 64.25 12.50 -35.47
N HIS A 33 64.03 12.03 -36.71
CA HIS A 33 62.70 11.71 -37.20
C HIS A 33 62.07 10.58 -36.39
N LEU A 34 62.80 9.50 -36.13
CA LEU A 34 62.34 8.37 -35.33
C LEU A 34 61.96 8.81 -33.90
N ALA A 35 62.77 9.66 -33.27
CA ALA A 35 62.49 10.23 -31.95
C ALA A 35 61.19 11.07 -31.96
N LYS A 36 61.03 11.96 -32.94
CA LYS A 36 59.80 12.76 -33.11
C LYS A 36 58.58 11.87 -33.37
N THR A 37 58.72 10.82 -34.17
CA THR A 37 57.64 9.84 -34.39
C THR A 37 57.27 9.10 -33.11
N ALA A 38 58.26 8.71 -32.30
CA ALA A 38 58.01 8.05 -31.02
C ALA A 38 57.30 9.00 -30.03
N GLU A 39 57.74 10.25 -29.95
CA GLU A 39 57.10 11.27 -29.12
C GLU A 39 55.67 11.58 -29.58
N LEU A 40 55.43 11.71 -30.89
CA LEU A 40 54.10 11.87 -31.45
C LEU A 40 53.18 10.70 -31.10
N LYS A 41 53.66 9.46 -31.22
CA LYS A 41 52.91 8.25 -30.85
C LYS A 41 52.58 8.22 -29.35
N LYS A 42 53.51 8.64 -28.49
CA LYS A 42 53.27 8.79 -27.05
C LYS A 42 52.13 9.78 -26.79
N HIS A 43 52.18 10.98 -27.39
CA HIS A 43 51.12 11.97 -27.21
C HIS A 43 49.78 11.52 -27.77
N ALA A 44 49.77 10.86 -28.93
CA ALA A 44 48.56 10.31 -29.53
C ALA A 44 47.91 9.25 -28.61
N LEU A 45 48.71 8.34 -28.04
CA LEU A 45 48.23 7.35 -27.08
C LEU A 45 47.66 8.00 -25.82
N THR A 46 48.37 8.99 -25.25
CA THR A 46 47.88 9.74 -24.08
C THR A 46 46.55 10.42 -24.36
N LEU A 47 46.40 11.05 -25.54
CA LEU A 47 45.15 11.67 -25.94
C LEU A 47 44.02 10.63 -26.08
N GLN A 48 44.28 9.50 -26.73
CA GLN A 48 43.30 8.40 -26.85
C GLN A 48 42.84 7.89 -25.48
N LEU A 49 43.75 7.73 -24.53
CA LEU A 49 43.43 7.30 -23.17
C LEU A 49 42.56 8.34 -22.44
N HIS A 50 42.90 9.63 -22.55
CA HIS A 50 42.06 10.70 -22.00
C HIS A 50 40.67 10.74 -22.65
N THR A 51 40.58 10.58 -23.98
CA THR A 51 39.30 10.50 -24.68
C THR A 51 38.46 9.33 -24.17
N ALA A 52 39.05 8.15 -24.00
CA ALA A 52 38.35 6.99 -23.45
C ALA A 52 37.83 7.25 -22.02
N HIS A 53 38.64 7.89 -21.17
CA HIS A 53 38.22 8.27 -19.82
C HIS A 53 37.07 9.27 -19.82
N ILE A 54 37.13 10.29 -20.69
CA ILE A 54 36.06 11.28 -20.85
C ILE A 54 34.76 10.62 -21.29
N LEU A 55 34.81 9.72 -22.29
CA LEU A 55 33.63 9.00 -22.77
C LEU A 55 33.03 8.09 -21.69
N SER A 56 33.87 7.37 -20.93
CA SER A 56 33.40 6.55 -19.82
C SER A 56 32.77 7.39 -18.71
N ALA A 57 33.35 8.54 -18.39
CA ALA A 57 32.79 9.46 -17.40
C ALA A 57 31.44 10.04 -17.86
N HIS A 58 31.30 10.38 -19.14
CA HIS A 58 30.03 10.82 -19.73
C HIS A 58 28.95 9.75 -19.63
N ALA A 59 29.24 8.51 -20.02
CA ALA A 59 28.29 7.41 -19.91
C ALA A 59 27.82 7.19 -18.45
N SER A 60 28.75 7.28 -17.49
CA SER A 60 28.42 7.21 -16.07
C SER A 60 27.57 8.39 -15.61
N LEU A 61 27.86 9.61 -16.08
CA LEU A 61 27.09 10.80 -15.75
C LEU A 61 25.66 10.69 -16.25
N ASP A 62 25.46 10.23 -17.49
CA ASP A 62 24.13 10.06 -18.08
C ASP A 62 23.31 9.00 -17.34
N ALA A 63 23.93 7.88 -16.99
CA ALA A 63 23.28 6.85 -16.17
C ALA A 63 22.84 7.39 -14.80
N LYS A 64 23.68 8.20 -14.15
CA LYS A 64 23.35 8.83 -12.86
C LYS A 64 22.27 9.91 -13.00
N ASN A 65 22.27 10.68 -14.08
CA ASN A 65 21.23 11.66 -14.36
C ASN A 65 19.87 11.00 -14.57
N LYS A 66 19.81 9.90 -15.31
CA LYS A 66 18.60 9.10 -15.47
C LYS A 66 18.12 8.55 -14.12
N GLN A 67 19.00 7.92 -13.36
CA GLN A 67 18.67 7.41 -12.02
C GLN A 67 18.13 8.53 -11.10
N MET A 68 18.70 9.73 -11.17
CA MET A 68 18.22 10.90 -10.42
C MET A 68 16.83 11.34 -10.86
N GLN A 69 16.52 11.31 -12.15
CA GLN A 69 15.19 11.62 -12.67
C GLN A 69 14.16 10.60 -12.19
N ASP A 70 14.46 9.30 -12.32
CA ASP A 70 13.58 8.22 -11.85
C ASP A 70 13.26 8.36 -10.35
N LEU A 71 14.25 8.71 -9.53
CA LEU A 71 14.06 8.94 -8.09
C LEU A 71 13.20 10.18 -7.80
N LYS A 72 13.33 11.26 -8.58
CA LYS A 72 12.49 12.46 -8.44
C LYS A 72 11.03 12.14 -8.77
N GLU A 73 10.77 11.37 -9.81
CA GLU A 73 9.43 10.94 -10.19
C GLU A 73 8.80 10.04 -9.13
N GLN A 74 9.55 9.05 -8.61
CA GLN A 74 9.09 8.20 -7.51
C GLN A 74 8.76 9.02 -6.26
N LYS A 75 9.60 9.99 -5.90
CA LYS A 75 9.35 10.91 -4.79
C LYS A 75 8.06 11.70 -5.00
N ASN A 76 7.86 12.30 -6.18
CA ASN A 76 6.64 13.05 -6.49
C ASN A 76 5.39 12.17 -6.39
N LYS A 77 5.46 10.91 -6.85
CA LYS A 77 4.36 9.95 -6.73
C LYS A 77 4.01 9.67 -5.27
N LEU A 78 5.02 9.43 -4.42
CA LEU A 78 4.81 9.19 -2.99
C LEU A 78 4.26 10.43 -2.28
N GLU A 79 4.69 11.64 -2.66
CA GLU A 79 4.15 12.89 -2.12
C GLU A 79 2.68 13.07 -2.49
N SER A 80 2.29 12.72 -3.72
CA SER A 80 0.89 12.78 -4.16
C SER A 80 -0.01 11.79 -3.41
N GLU A 81 0.45 10.54 -3.19
CA GLU A 81 -0.27 9.56 -2.36
C GLU A 81 -0.35 10.00 -0.91
N ARG A 82 0.72 10.57 -0.34
CA ARG A 82 0.69 11.13 1.02
C ARG A 82 -0.39 12.21 1.14
N ALA A 83 -0.46 13.13 0.17
CA ALA A 83 -1.48 14.18 0.17
C ALA A 83 -2.90 13.59 0.06
N ARG A 84 -3.10 12.60 -0.83
CA ARG A 84 -4.39 11.91 -0.98
C ARG A 84 -4.84 11.24 0.32
N LEU A 85 -3.94 10.49 0.96
CA LEU A 85 -4.25 9.78 2.21
C LEU A 85 -4.54 10.76 3.37
N LEU A 86 -3.81 11.88 3.45
CA LEU A 86 -4.10 12.92 4.44
C LEU A 86 -5.48 13.53 4.22
N ASN A 87 -5.89 13.74 2.97
CA ASN A 87 -7.24 14.22 2.67
C ASN A 87 -8.32 13.20 3.07
N CYS A 88 -8.13 11.92 2.76
CA CYS A 88 -9.06 10.86 3.19
C CYS A 88 -9.15 10.76 4.72
N LEU A 89 -8.04 10.91 5.45
CA LEU A 89 -8.05 10.89 6.90
C LEU A 89 -8.84 12.09 7.48
N ARG A 90 -8.70 13.26 6.87
CA ARG A 90 -9.48 14.44 7.23
C ARG A 90 -10.98 14.19 7.06
N GLU A 91 -11.39 13.66 5.90
CA GLU A 91 -12.80 13.34 5.61
C GLU A 91 -13.38 12.33 6.61
N VAL A 92 -12.63 11.29 6.97
CA VAL A 92 -13.07 10.29 7.97
C VAL A 92 -13.26 10.95 9.34
N ASN A 93 -12.37 11.85 9.74
CA ASN A 93 -12.52 12.57 11.01
C ASN A 93 -13.75 13.48 11.00
N GLU A 94 -13.99 14.22 9.90
CA GLU A 94 -15.19 15.05 9.74
C GLU A 94 -16.47 14.22 9.82
N GLN A 95 -16.49 13.04 9.18
CA GLN A 95 -17.63 12.11 9.24
C GLN A 95 -17.86 11.55 10.64
N ARG A 96 -16.78 11.23 11.37
CA ARG A 96 -16.89 10.80 12.78
C ARG A 96 -17.50 11.90 13.63
N ASP A 97 -16.99 13.13 13.54
CA ASP A 97 -17.49 14.25 14.33
C ASP A 97 -18.97 14.55 14.01
N GLN A 98 -19.38 14.39 12.74
CA GLN A 98 -20.76 14.48 12.32
C GLN A 98 -21.64 13.36 12.93
N ALA A 99 -21.14 12.12 12.95
CA ALA A 99 -21.84 10.98 13.56
C ALA A 99 -21.98 11.17 15.08
N ASP A 100 -20.94 11.63 15.76
CA ASP A 100 -20.95 11.92 17.21
C ASP A 100 -21.99 12.99 17.56
N MET A 101 -22.11 14.04 16.72
CA MET A 101 -23.12 15.07 16.88
C MET A 101 -24.55 14.53 16.69
N GLN A 102 -24.76 13.67 15.69
CA GLN A 102 -26.05 13.02 15.46
C GLN A 102 -26.42 12.06 16.60
N GLU A 103 -25.45 11.29 17.11
CA GLU A 103 -25.65 10.40 18.25
C GLU A 103 -26.04 11.20 19.49
N ALA A 104 -25.37 12.32 19.77
CA ALA A 104 -25.70 13.18 20.88
C ALA A 104 -27.13 13.76 20.76
N SER A 105 -27.54 14.18 19.57
CA SER A 105 -28.91 14.67 19.30
C SER A 105 -29.94 13.58 19.56
N LEU A 106 -29.76 12.40 18.96
CA LEU A 106 -30.69 11.27 19.12
C LEU A 106 -30.75 10.77 20.57
N THR A 107 -29.62 10.78 21.28
CA THR A 107 -29.56 10.41 22.70
C THR A 107 -30.37 11.38 23.55
N LYS A 108 -30.25 12.69 23.29
CA LYS A 108 -31.05 13.71 23.96
C LYS A 108 -32.54 13.51 23.66
N GLU A 109 -32.91 13.39 22.39
CA GLU A 109 -34.31 13.17 21.98
C GLU A 109 -34.91 11.90 22.60
N CYS A 110 -34.15 10.80 22.65
CA CYS A 110 -34.58 9.57 23.33
C CYS A 110 -34.81 9.80 24.82
N THR A 111 -33.94 10.59 25.47
CA THR A 111 -34.06 10.92 26.90
C THR A 111 -35.30 11.78 27.15
N ASP A 112 -35.51 12.80 26.31
CA ASP A 112 -36.67 13.70 26.40
C ASP A 112 -37.99 12.93 26.16
N LEU A 113 -38.02 12.02 25.18
CA LEU A 113 -39.18 11.17 24.91
C LEU A 113 -39.48 10.21 26.07
N ARG A 114 -38.45 9.58 26.64
CA ARG A 114 -38.64 8.72 27.84
C ARG A 114 -39.18 9.51 29.02
N ALA A 115 -38.64 10.71 29.27
CA ALA A 115 -39.11 11.59 30.33
C ALA A 115 -40.59 11.99 30.09
N LYS A 116 -40.96 12.34 28.85
CA LYS A 116 -42.34 12.66 28.49
C LYS A 116 -43.29 11.47 28.66
N ILE A 117 -42.87 10.28 28.24
CA ILE A 117 -43.67 9.05 28.44
C ILE A 117 -43.89 8.81 29.94
N GLN A 118 -42.84 8.95 30.76
CA GLN A 118 -42.95 8.78 32.21
C GLN A 118 -43.92 9.81 32.81
N GLN A 119 -43.79 11.08 32.43
CA GLN A 119 -44.66 12.15 32.91
C GLN A 119 -46.14 11.89 32.59
N ILE A 120 -46.46 11.48 31.36
CA ILE A 120 -47.85 11.19 30.96
C ILE A 120 -48.37 9.95 31.69
N THR A 121 -47.51 8.93 31.83
CA THR A 121 -47.87 7.65 32.48
C THR A 121 -48.20 7.86 33.95
N ASP A 122 -47.36 8.57 34.69
CA ASP A 122 -47.51 8.77 36.14
C ASP A 122 -48.59 9.80 36.48
N GLY A 123 -48.83 10.77 35.60
CA GLY A 123 -49.82 11.83 35.81
C GLY A 123 -51.18 11.49 35.21
N GLU A 124 -51.44 12.05 34.02
CA GLU A 124 -52.75 12.09 33.39
C GLU A 124 -53.31 10.70 33.07
N TYR A 125 -52.47 9.78 32.59
CA TYR A 125 -52.91 8.45 32.21
C TYR A 125 -53.41 7.65 33.42
N THR A 126 -52.68 7.67 34.54
CA THR A 126 -53.06 6.91 35.74
C THR A 126 -54.36 7.44 36.35
N ALA A 127 -54.52 8.76 36.43
CA ALA A 127 -55.76 9.38 36.88
C ALA A 127 -56.95 9.00 35.98
N ALA A 128 -56.79 9.16 34.67
CA ALA A 128 -57.84 8.80 33.70
C ALA A 128 -58.19 7.30 33.74
N LYS A 129 -57.19 6.43 33.85
CA LYS A 129 -57.41 4.98 33.97
C LYS A 129 -58.21 4.64 35.23
N HIS A 130 -57.87 5.24 36.37
CA HIS A 130 -58.59 5.02 37.62
C HIS A 130 -60.06 5.45 37.52
N ASP A 131 -60.34 6.62 36.91
CA ASP A 131 -61.70 7.10 36.68
C ASP A 131 -62.50 6.18 35.75
N VAL A 132 -61.90 5.70 34.66
CA VAL A 132 -62.54 4.74 33.74
C VAL A 132 -62.81 3.40 34.43
N ASP A 133 -61.85 2.88 35.20
CA ASP A 133 -62.02 1.63 35.94
C ASP A 133 -63.11 1.75 37.03
N ARG A 134 -63.26 2.93 37.66
CA ARG A 134 -64.37 3.23 38.57
C ARG A 134 -65.72 3.15 37.85
N LEU A 135 -65.88 3.84 36.72
CA LEU A 135 -67.12 3.83 35.92
C LEU A 135 -67.44 2.43 35.39
N ARG A 136 -66.44 1.67 34.94
CA ARG A 136 -66.63 0.28 34.51
C ARG A 136 -67.11 -0.62 35.63
N ARG A 137 -66.59 -0.43 36.85
CA ARG A 137 -67.05 -1.17 38.04
C ARG A 137 -68.51 -0.86 38.34
N GLU A 138 -68.94 0.40 38.24
CA GLU A 138 -70.34 0.82 38.41
C GLU A 138 -71.27 0.19 37.36
N LEU A 139 -70.77 -0.04 36.13
CA LEU A 139 -71.48 -0.70 35.04
C LEU A 139 -71.37 -2.24 35.02
N GLY A 140 -70.65 -2.84 35.99
CA GLY A 140 -70.43 -4.30 36.04
C GLY A 140 -69.45 -4.84 34.98
N GLN A 141 -68.62 -3.98 34.37
CA GLN A 141 -67.61 -4.37 33.39
C GLN A 141 -66.23 -4.61 34.03
N PRO A 142 -65.39 -5.49 33.46
CA PRO A 142 -64.03 -5.72 33.94
C PRO A 142 -63.11 -4.50 33.71
N PRO A 143 -62.07 -4.32 34.54
CA PRO A 143 -61.13 -3.21 34.41
C PRO A 143 -60.34 -3.28 33.11
N LEU A 144 -59.84 -2.14 32.65
CA LEU A 144 -59.00 -2.04 31.46
C LEU A 144 -57.68 -2.81 31.62
N PRO A 145 -57.15 -3.40 30.53
CA PRO A 145 -55.81 -3.98 30.53
C PRO A 145 -54.74 -2.93 30.86
N SER A 146 -53.57 -3.39 31.32
CA SER A 146 -52.47 -2.49 31.67
C SER A 146 -51.89 -1.81 30.42
N LEU A 147 -51.32 -0.61 30.62
CA LEU A 147 -50.58 0.10 29.57
C LEU A 147 -49.44 -0.78 29.02
N GLN A 148 -48.74 -1.49 29.91
CA GLN A 148 -47.66 -2.42 29.59
C GLN A 148 -48.11 -3.50 28.60
N ALA A 149 -49.24 -4.18 28.86
CA ALA A 149 -49.76 -5.21 27.96
C ALA A 149 -50.09 -4.63 26.57
N THR A 150 -50.68 -3.43 26.53
CA THR A 150 -51.00 -2.75 25.26
C THR A 150 -49.75 -2.35 24.48
N LEU A 151 -48.68 -1.95 25.17
CA LEU A 151 -47.39 -1.61 24.55
C LEU A 151 -46.68 -2.85 24.01
N GLU A 152 -46.71 -3.96 24.74
CA GLU A 152 -46.14 -5.24 24.32
C GLU A 152 -46.83 -5.75 23.04
N ASP A 153 -48.16 -5.73 22.98
CA ASP A 153 -48.92 -6.11 21.80
C ASP A 153 -48.56 -5.25 20.58
N LYS A 154 -48.47 -3.93 20.74
CA LYS A 154 -48.07 -3.02 19.66
C LYS A 154 -46.61 -3.23 19.23
N SER A 155 -45.70 -3.49 20.18
CA SER A 155 -44.30 -3.77 19.86
C SER A 155 -44.15 -5.05 19.04
N ALA A 156 -44.93 -6.09 19.37
CA ALA A 156 -44.96 -7.34 18.63
C ALA A 156 -45.52 -7.13 17.20
N GLN A 157 -46.54 -6.29 17.05
CA GLN A 157 -47.07 -5.90 15.73
C GLN A 157 -46.02 -5.15 14.91
N TYR A 158 -45.35 -4.16 15.48
CA TYR A 158 -44.31 -3.40 14.78
C TYR A 158 -43.15 -4.29 14.32
N LEU A 159 -42.67 -5.19 15.18
CA LEU A 159 -41.61 -6.15 14.80
C LEU A 159 -42.07 -7.10 13.68
N LYS A 160 -43.34 -7.51 13.70
CA LYS A 160 -43.92 -8.33 12.62
C LYS A 160 -43.96 -7.54 11.31
N GLU A 161 -44.41 -6.29 11.34
CA GLU A 161 -44.44 -5.41 10.17
C GLU A 161 -43.04 -5.15 9.62
N LEU A 162 -42.05 -4.93 10.48
CA LEU A 162 -40.66 -4.71 10.08
C LEU A 162 -40.07 -5.94 9.38
N ARG A 163 -40.36 -7.17 9.86
CA ARG A 163 -39.95 -8.41 9.18
C ARG A 163 -40.57 -8.51 7.78
N VAL A 164 -41.88 -8.28 7.67
CA VAL A 164 -42.59 -8.32 6.38
C VAL A 164 -42.06 -7.27 5.42
N ALA A 165 -41.77 -6.05 5.90
CA ALA A 165 -41.18 -4.99 5.10
C ALA A 165 -39.76 -5.34 4.62
N THR A 166 -38.96 -5.95 5.49
CA THR A 166 -37.60 -6.40 5.16
C THR A 166 -37.63 -7.54 4.12
N GLU A 167 -38.53 -8.51 4.27
CA GLU A 167 -38.77 -9.60 3.32
C GLU A 167 -39.24 -9.05 1.96
N ARG A 168 -40.10 -8.03 1.95
CA ARG A 168 -40.55 -7.36 0.73
C ARG A 168 -39.41 -6.60 0.04
N ALA A 169 -38.55 -5.93 0.79
CA ALA A 169 -37.38 -5.24 0.24
C ALA A 169 -36.32 -6.21 -0.33
N THR A 170 -36.16 -7.39 0.28
CA THR A 170 -35.23 -8.43 -0.19
C THR A 170 -35.79 -9.26 -1.34
N ALA A 171 -37.11 -9.44 -1.45
CA ALA A 171 -37.76 -10.10 -2.59
C ALA A 171 -37.65 -9.29 -3.89
N VAL A 172 -37.68 -7.95 -3.80
CA VAL A 172 -37.52 -7.05 -4.97
C VAL A 172 -36.09 -7.05 -5.52
N THR A 173 -35.08 -7.28 -4.68
CA THR A 173 -33.66 -7.33 -5.09
C THR A 173 -33.20 -8.71 -5.56
N SER A 174 -33.96 -9.78 -5.28
CA SER A 174 -33.58 -11.16 -5.63
C SER A 174 -34.16 -11.65 -6.98
N GLY A 175 -34.94 -10.82 -7.68
CA GLY A 175 -35.64 -11.19 -8.93
C GLY A 175 -34.87 -10.97 -10.24
N LYS A 176 -33.65 -10.43 -10.23
CA LYS A 176 -32.81 -10.30 -11.44
C LYS A 176 -31.43 -10.90 -11.21
N ARG A 177 -31.26 -12.15 -11.65
CA ARG A 177 -29.98 -12.62 -12.18
C ARG A 177 -29.88 -12.15 -13.63
N PRO A 178 -28.85 -11.37 -14.01
CA PRO A 178 -28.22 -11.51 -15.31
C PRO A 178 -26.87 -12.20 -15.07
N GLY A 179 -26.87 -13.51 -15.27
CA GLY A 179 -25.69 -14.18 -15.81
C GLY A 179 -25.66 -13.96 -17.33
N ASP A 180 -24.46 -14.05 -17.89
CA ASP A 180 -24.11 -13.97 -19.31
C ASP A 180 -24.29 -12.59 -19.96
N ASP A 181 -23.17 -11.85 -20.09
CA ASP A 181 -22.45 -11.79 -21.36
C ASP A 181 -21.14 -11.00 -21.19
N ALA A 182 -20.03 -11.71 -21.37
CA ALA A 182 -18.74 -11.12 -21.72
C ALA A 182 -18.43 -11.55 -23.16
N PRO A 183 -17.84 -10.65 -23.97
CA PRO A 183 -16.74 -11.09 -24.79
C PRO A 183 -15.47 -10.24 -24.58
N LEU A 184 -14.39 -11.00 -24.34
CA LEU A 184 -13.00 -10.81 -24.74
C LEU A 184 -12.63 -9.50 -25.46
N VAL A 185 -11.58 -8.81 -24.97
CA VAL A 185 -10.24 -8.79 -25.61
C VAL A 185 -9.16 -8.61 -24.52
N GLY A 186 -8.42 -9.67 -24.24
CA GLY A 186 -7.24 -9.67 -23.38
C GLY A 186 -6.45 -10.93 -23.70
N ALA A 187 -5.63 -10.83 -24.75
CA ALA A 187 -4.81 -11.90 -25.28
C ALA A 187 -3.61 -12.21 -24.36
N ASP A 188 -3.26 -13.50 -24.34
CA ASP A 188 -2.00 -14.12 -23.90
C ASP A 188 -1.72 -14.11 -22.38
N GLY A 189 -1.69 -15.22 -21.64
CA GLY A 189 -1.65 -16.63 -21.98
C GLY A 189 -0.65 -17.35 -21.05
N GLN A 190 -1.11 -17.93 -19.92
CA GLN A 190 -0.62 -19.22 -19.39
C GLN A 190 -1.37 -19.69 -18.12
N PRO A 191 -1.51 -21.00 -17.87
CA PRO A 191 -2.54 -21.55 -16.97
C PRO A 191 -2.00 -22.22 -15.69
N VAL A 192 -2.97 -22.67 -14.88
CA VAL A 192 -2.89 -23.76 -13.89
C VAL A 192 -2.41 -23.39 -12.46
N VAL A 193 -3.34 -23.23 -11.51
CA VAL A 193 -3.79 -24.24 -10.53
C VAL A 193 -4.57 -23.52 -9.41
N LYS A 194 -5.83 -23.91 -9.28
CA LYS A 194 -6.70 -23.60 -8.15
C LYS A 194 -6.15 -24.25 -6.86
N ARG A 195 -5.95 -23.47 -5.79
CA ARG A 195 -6.37 -23.88 -4.44
C ARG A 195 -6.89 -22.68 -3.62
N PRO A 196 -8.20 -22.65 -3.34
CA PRO A 196 -8.75 -21.84 -2.27
C PRO A 196 -8.65 -22.63 -0.95
N ARG A 197 -8.34 -21.95 0.16
CA ARG A 197 -9.05 -22.09 1.44
C ARG A 197 -8.35 -21.27 2.52
N GLY A 198 -9.10 -20.33 3.07
CA GLY A 198 -8.72 -19.63 4.28
C GLY A 198 -8.55 -20.57 5.46
N ARG A 199 -7.50 -20.31 6.24
CA ARG A 199 -7.53 -20.29 7.71
C ARG A 199 -6.26 -19.61 8.20
N PRO A 200 -6.33 -18.53 9.00
CA PRO A 200 -5.15 -18.05 9.71
C PRO A 200 -4.72 -19.13 10.71
N LYS A 201 -3.48 -19.63 10.60
CA LYS A 201 -2.90 -20.50 11.63
C LYS A 201 -2.50 -19.64 12.82
N GLY A 202 -3.39 -19.56 13.81
CA GLY A 202 -3.05 -19.10 15.14
C GLY A 202 -2.17 -20.11 15.90
N LYS A 203 -1.19 -19.54 16.61
CA LYS A 203 -0.58 -19.93 17.89
C LYS A 203 -0.06 -21.38 18.07
N LYS A 204 1.27 -21.48 18.18
CA LYS A 204 1.92 -22.34 19.19
C LYS A 204 2.97 -21.51 19.94
N THR A 205 2.69 -21.36 21.23
CA THR A 205 3.64 -21.06 22.30
C THR A 205 4.71 -22.14 22.37
N ASP A 206 5.98 -21.76 22.55
CA ASP A 206 6.89 -22.61 23.31
C ASP A 206 7.70 -21.79 24.31
N LYS A 207 7.81 -22.36 25.50
CA LYS A 207 8.22 -21.75 26.76
C LYS A 207 9.36 -22.59 27.30
N SER A 208 10.56 -22.04 27.29
CA SER A 208 11.67 -22.44 28.18
C SER A 208 12.48 -21.16 28.46
N ARG A 209 12.20 -20.42 29.54
CA ARG A 209 12.75 -20.63 30.90
C ARG A 209 14.20 -21.12 30.89
N LYS A 210 15.11 -20.20 31.20
CA LYS A 210 16.27 -20.49 32.05
C LYS A 210 16.46 -19.31 33.01
N ASP A 211 16.22 -19.59 34.29
CA ASP A 211 16.64 -18.84 35.48
C ASP A 211 18.16 -18.61 35.45
N GLY A 212 18.76 -17.62 36.11
CA GLY A 212 18.28 -16.63 37.05
C GLY A 212 19.50 -15.94 37.68
N THR A 213 19.32 -14.72 38.16
CA THR A 213 20.18 -14.15 39.20
C THR A 213 19.33 -13.25 40.09
N ALA A 214 19.22 -13.64 41.36
CA ALA A 214 18.61 -12.92 42.48
C ALA A 214 19.33 -11.56 42.71
N ALA A 215 18.62 -10.43 42.87
CA ALA A 215 18.11 -9.80 44.12
C ALA A 215 19.22 -9.23 45.05
N PRO A 216 18.98 -8.23 45.94
CA PRO A 216 17.73 -7.56 46.33
C PRO A 216 17.78 -6.00 46.45
N ALA A 217 16.63 -5.40 46.81
CA ALA A 217 16.34 -3.98 47.11
C ALA A 217 16.75 -3.56 48.55
N PRO A 218 16.20 -2.51 49.22
CA PRO A 218 15.70 -1.16 48.84
C PRO A 218 16.34 -0.02 49.71
N ALA A 219 16.03 1.26 49.44
CA ALA A 219 16.12 2.32 50.48
C ALA A 219 15.18 3.50 50.19
N GLN A 220 14.43 3.90 51.22
CA GLN A 220 13.51 5.04 51.32
C GLN A 220 14.23 6.33 51.78
N GLY A 221 13.52 7.46 51.69
CA GLY A 221 13.72 8.67 52.52
C GLY A 221 14.41 9.81 51.77
N SER A 222 13.94 11.05 51.75
CA SER A 222 12.84 11.75 52.45
C SER A 222 12.38 12.93 51.58
#